data_AF-E3GB33-F1
#
_entry.id   AF-E3GB33-F1
#
_cell.length_a   1.000
_cell.length_b   1.000
_cell.length_c   1.000
_cell.angle_alpha   90.00
_cell.angle_beta   90.00
_cell.angle_gamma   90.00
#
_symmetry.space_group_name_H-M   'P 1'
#
loop_
_entity.id
_entity.type
_entity.pdbx_description
1 polymer ?
#
loop_
_entity_poly.entity_id
_entity_poly.type
_entity_poly.pdbx_seq_one_letter_code
_entity_poly.pdbx_strand_id
1 'polypeptide(L)'
;MRMSTSTEVIAHHWAFAIFLIVAIGLCCFMLVGGWFLGGRARARSKNTPFESGIDSVGSARLRLSAKFYLVAMFFVIFDVEALYLYAWSTSIRESGWVGFVEAAIFILVLLAGLVYLVRIGALDWTPARSQRKLANPENDSITNRHTQ
;
A
#
# COMPACT_ATOMS: atom_id res chain seq x y z
N MET A 1 8.95 46.65 1.06
CA MET A 1 7.50 46.40 0.99
C MET A 1 7.21 45.12 1.75
N ARG A 2 6.55 45.20 2.91
CA ARG A 2 6.17 44.01 3.70
C ARG A 2 4.89 43.46 3.07
N MET A 3 4.96 42.32 2.38
CA MET A 3 3.75 41.64 1.93
C MET A 3 2.92 41.26 3.17
N SER A 4 1.59 41.36 3.06
CA SER A 4 0.72 40.88 4.13
C SER A 4 0.86 39.36 4.28
N THR A 5 0.76 38.83 5.49
CA THR A 5 0.82 37.38 5.73
C THR A 5 -0.22 36.62 4.88
N SER A 6 -1.39 37.20 4.66
CA SER A 6 -2.42 36.67 3.76
C SER A 6 -1.93 36.54 2.32
N THR A 7 -1.22 37.55 1.79
CA THR A 7 -0.66 37.49 0.42
C THR A 7 0.43 36.44 0.28
N GLU A 8 1.24 36.21 1.32
CA GLU A 8 2.26 35.16 1.30
C GLU A 8 1.65 33.76 1.31
N VAL A 9 0.65 33.51 2.17
CA VAL A 9 -0.07 32.22 2.22
C VAL A 9 -0.76 31.92 0.90
N ILE A 10 -1.43 32.91 0.31
CA ILE A 10 -2.07 32.79 -1.01
C ILE A 10 -1.02 32.44 -2.07
N ALA A 11 0.13 33.11 -2.09
CA ALA A 11 1.20 32.82 -3.03
C ALA A 11 1.73 31.38 -2.92
N HIS A 12 1.88 30.85 -1.69
CA HIS A 12 2.31 29.46 -1.48
C HIS A 12 1.29 28.44 -1.99
N HIS A 13 0.00 28.66 -1.72
CA HIS A 13 -1.05 27.76 -2.22
C HIS A 13 -1.13 27.77 -3.74
N TRP A 14 -1.01 28.94 -4.36
CA TRP A 14 -0.97 29.06 -5.82
C TRP A 14 0.28 28.41 -6.42
N ALA A 15 1.45 28.59 -5.81
CA ALA A 15 2.68 27.94 -6.24
C ALA A 15 2.55 26.40 -6.18
N PHE A 16 1.99 25.87 -5.10
CA PHE A 16 1.72 24.44 -4.95
C PHE A 16 0.72 23.91 -6.00
N ALA A 17 -0.37 24.65 -6.24
CA ALA A 17 -1.36 24.28 -7.25
C ALA A 17 -0.77 24.27 -8.67
N ILE A 18 0.01 25.30 -9.02
CA ILE A 18 0.70 25.39 -10.32
C ILE A 18 1.69 24.24 -10.46
N PHE A 19 2.46 23.93 -9.43
CA PHE A 19 3.38 22.78 -9.44
C PHE A 19 2.65 21.47 -9.75
N LEU A 20 1.53 21.21 -9.07
CA LEU A 20 0.73 20.00 -9.29
C LEU A 20 0.16 19.93 -10.72
N ILE A 21 -0.36 21.05 -11.23
CA ILE A 21 -0.88 21.15 -12.60
C ILE A 21 0.21 20.87 -13.63
N VAL A 22 1.40 21.47 -13.46
CA VAL A 22 2.53 21.25 -14.37
C VAL A 22 3.03 19.82 -14.31
N ALA A 23 3.11 19.20 -13.12
CA ALA A 23 3.52 17.81 -12.96
C ALA A 23 2.56 16.83 -13.67
N ILE A 24 1.25 17.00 -13.45
CA ILE A 24 0.22 16.20 -14.12
C ILE A 24 0.25 16.47 -15.63
N GLY A 25 0.36 17.74 -16.03
CA GLY A 25 0.43 18.15 -17.43
C GLY A 25 1.62 17.55 -18.16
N LEU A 26 2.79 17.53 -17.54
CA LEU A 26 4.00 16.89 -18.08
C LEU A 26 3.81 15.37 -18.22
N CYS A 27 3.23 14.70 -17.22
CA CYS A 27 2.92 13.27 -17.29
C CYS A 27 1.97 12.97 -18.46
N CYS A 28 0.88 13.74 -18.59
CA CYS A 28 -0.06 13.62 -19.70
C CYS A 28 0.62 13.91 -21.04
N PHE A 29 1.46 14.93 -21.13
CA PHE A 29 2.21 15.26 -22.34
C PHE A 29 3.13 14.13 -22.78
N MET A 30 3.85 13.50 -21.84
CA MET A 30 4.68 12.32 -22.12
C MET A 30 3.85 11.13 -22.63
N LEU A 31 2.70 10.86 -22.00
CA LEU A 31 1.80 9.78 -22.41
C LEU A 31 1.20 10.04 -23.81
N VAL A 32 0.74 11.26 -24.08
CA VAL A 32 0.19 11.67 -25.39
C VAL A 32 1.28 11.66 -26.45
N GLY A 33 2.47 12.15 -26.13
CA GLY A 33 3.64 12.10 -27.00
C GLY A 33 4.00 10.66 -27.36
N GLY A 34 4.09 9.76 -26.37
CA GLY A 34 4.32 8.33 -26.59
C GLY A 34 3.20 7.66 -27.39
N TRP A 35 1.95 8.07 -27.21
CA TRP A 35 0.81 7.58 -27.98
C TRP A 35 0.76 8.09 -29.43
N PHE A 36 1.21 9.33 -29.66
CA PHE A 36 1.24 9.96 -30.98
C PHE A 36 2.44 9.51 -31.82
N LEU A 37 3.62 9.42 -31.21
CA LEU A 37 4.85 8.95 -31.87
C LEU A 37 4.95 7.41 -31.90
N GLY A 38 4.22 6.71 -31.02
CA GLY A 38 4.27 5.26 -30.91
C GLY A 38 3.63 4.52 -32.08
N GLY A 39 4.33 3.51 -32.60
CA GLY A 39 3.84 2.65 -33.67
C GLY A 39 2.56 1.89 -33.29
N ARG A 40 1.49 2.11 -34.05
CA ARG A 40 0.15 1.52 -33.82
C ARG A 40 0.05 0.08 -34.35
N ALA A 41 0.90 -0.83 -33.89
CA ALA A 41 0.82 -2.23 -34.30
C ALA A 41 -0.39 -2.92 -33.63
N ARG A 42 -1.40 -3.28 -34.43
CA ARG A 42 -2.62 -3.97 -33.99
C ARG A 42 -2.52 -5.46 -34.33
N ALA A 43 -1.73 -6.21 -33.55
CA ALA A 43 -1.63 -7.67 -33.68
C ALA A 43 -2.74 -8.36 -32.87
N ARG A 44 -3.26 -9.49 -33.38
CA ARG A 44 -4.37 -10.24 -32.77
C ARG A 44 -4.04 -10.74 -31.35
N SER A 45 -2.76 -11.01 -31.07
CA SER A 45 -2.22 -11.44 -29.77
C SER A 45 -1.79 -10.29 -28.84
N LYS A 46 -1.96 -9.01 -29.24
CA LYS A 46 -1.53 -7.87 -28.41
C LYS A 46 -2.46 -7.60 -27.23
N ASN A 47 -3.71 -8.10 -27.31
CA ASN A 47 -4.74 -7.91 -26.28
C ASN A 47 -5.03 -9.19 -25.48
N THR A 48 -4.25 -10.25 -25.67
CA THR A 48 -4.37 -11.47 -24.86
C THR A 48 -3.52 -11.35 -23.60
N PRO A 49 -4.02 -11.76 -22.41
CA PRO A 49 -3.21 -11.79 -21.19
C PRO A 49 -1.92 -12.58 -21.40
N PHE A 50 -0.83 -12.10 -20.80
CA PHE A 50 0.46 -12.77 -20.87
C PHE A 50 0.45 -13.99 -19.92
N GLU A 51 0.57 -15.18 -20.49
CA GLU A 51 0.61 -16.45 -19.74
C GLU A 51 1.82 -17.29 -20.19
N SER A 52 3.01 -16.68 -20.33
CA SER A 52 4.27 -17.36 -20.70
C SER A 52 4.22 -18.25 -21.95
N GLY A 53 3.35 -17.93 -22.92
CA GLY A 53 3.23 -18.64 -24.20
C GLY A 53 2.11 -19.70 -24.27
N ILE A 54 1.32 -19.87 -23.21
CA ILE A 54 0.08 -20.67 -23.27
C ILE A 54 -1.15 -19.77 -23.40
N ASP A 55 -2.25 -20.32 -23.93
CA ASP A 55 -3.52 -19.61 -23.95
C ASP A 55 -4.05 -19.48 -22.51
N SER A 56 -4.52 -18.28 -22.15
CA SER A 56 -5.11 -18.05 -20.83
C SER A 56 -6.41 -18.86 -20.71
N VAL A 57 -6.40 -19.86 -19.83
CA VAL A 57 -7.52 -20.78 -19.59
C VAL A 57 -8.12 -20.55 -18.20
N GLY A 58 -9.45 -20.49 -18.13
CA GLY A 58 -10.20 -20.35 -16.88
C GLY A 58 -10.66 -18.93 -16.56
N SER A 59 -11.40 -18.77 -15.45
CA SER A 59 -11.88 -17.46 -14.99
C SER A 59 -10.85 -16.82 -14.06
N ALA A 60 -10.55 -15.53 -14.25
CA ALA A 60 -9.69 -14.72 -13.40
C ALA A 60 -10.29 -14.40 -12.00
N ARG A 61 -11.19 -15.25 -11.48
CA ARG A 61 -11.84 -15.07 -10.18
C ARG A 61 -10.97 -15.67 -9.08
N LEU A 62 -9.89 -14.96 -8.76
CA LEU A 62 -9.10 -15.26 -7.58
C LEU A 62 -9.87 -14.85 -6.33
N ARG A 63 -10.03 -15.78 -5.37
CA ARG A 63 -10.52 -15.43 -4.04
C ARG A 63 -9.42 -14.66 -3.33
N LEU A 64 -9.52 -13.33 -3.34
CA LEU A 64 -8.65 -12.48 -2.54
C LEU A 64 -8.82 -12.88 -1.07
N SER A 65 -7.69 -13.20 -0.43
CA SER A 65 -7.69 -13.65 0.96
C SER A 65 -8.20 -12.54 1.88
N ALA A 66 -8.97 -12.92 2.92
CA ALA A 66 -9.43 -11.99 3.97
C ALA A 66 -8.26 -11.26 4.68
N LYS A 67 -7.03 -11.77 4.54
CA LYS A 67 -5.82 -11.12 5.06
C LYS A 67 -5.63 -9.68 4.53
N PHE A 68 -5.95 -9.42 3.26
CA PHE A 68 -5.84 -8.07 2.70
C PHE A 68 -6.82 -7.09 3.37
N TYR A 69 -8.00 -7.57 3.74
CA TYR A 69 -8.99 -6.77 4.45
C TYR A 69 -8.52 -6.43 5.86
N LEU A 70 -7.98 -7.41 6.60
CA LEU A 70 -7.47 -7.16 7.96
C LEU A 70 -6.33 -6.13 7.97
N VAL A 71 -5.41 -6.21 7.00
CA VAL A 71 -4.32 -5.25 6.85
C VAL A 71 -4.85 -3.86 6.50
N ALA A 72 -5.80 -3.75 5.56
CA ALA A 72 -6.38 -2.47 5.18
C ALA A 72 -7.17 -1.81 6.31
N MET A 73 -7.98 -2.59 7.04
CA MET A 73 -8.74 -2.10 8.19
C MET A 73 -7.80 -1.59 9.29
N PHE A 74 -6.72 -2.34 9.59
CA PHE A 74 -5.72 -1.90 10.56
C PHE A 74 -4.97 -0.65 10.11
N PHE A 75 -4.61 -0.55 8.82
CA PHE A 75 -3.97 0.65 8.27
C PHE A 75 -4.85 1.89 8.48
N VAL A 76 -6.15 1.80 8.21
CA VAL A 76 -7.08 2.92 8.42
C VAL A 76 -7.18 3.30 9.90
N ILE A 77 -7.27 2.32 10.80
CA ILE A 77 -7.29 2.60 12.25
C ILE A 77 -5.98 3.28 12.65
N PHE A 78 -4.83 2.70 12.32
CA PHE A 78 -3.53 3.27 12.68
C PHE A 78 -3.29 4.67 12.09
N ASP A 79 -3.78 4.95 10.88
CA ASP A 79 -3.69 6.27 10.25
C ASP A 79 -4.50 7.34 11.01
N VAL A 80 -5.71 7.00 11.46
CA VAL A 80 -6.52 7.87 12.32
C VAL A 80 -5.83 8.11 13.67
N GLU A 81 -5.19 7.10 14.24
CA GLU A 81 -4.49 7.23 15.53
C GLU A 81 -3.21 8.07 15.39
N ALA A 82 -2.53 7.97 14.25
CA ALA A 82 -1.41 8.85 13.90
C ALA A 82 -1.85 10.31 13.76
N LEU A 83 -3.05 10.58 13.25
CA LEU A 83 -3.62 11.94 13.21
C LEU A 83 -3.79 12.52 14.63
N TYR A 84 -4.24 11.72 15.60
CA TYR A 84 -4.34 12.19 16.99
C TYR A 84 -2.97 12.48 17.61
N LEU A 85 -1.96 11.64 17.35
CA LEU A 85 -0.59 11.91 17.78
C LEU A 85 -0.01 13.16 17.11
N TYR A 86 -0.32 13.40 15.84
CA TYR A 86 0.09 14.62 15.15
C TYR A 86 -0.54 15.86 15.78
N ALA A 87 -1.85 15.83 16.05
CA ALA A 87 -2.55 16.92 16.72
C ALA A 87 -1.91 17.25 18.07
N TRP A 88 -1.67 16.24 18.91
CA TRP A 88 -0.93 16.41 20.17
C TRP A 88 0.50 16.94 19.94
N SER A 89 1.20 16.45 18.90
CA SER A 89 2.57 16.86 18.57
C SER A 89 2.68 18.35 18.22
N THR A 90 1.63 18.98 17.71
CA THR A 90 1.65 20.42 17.38
C THR A 90 1.67 21.33 18.62
N SER A 91 1.22 20.83 19.78
CA SER A 91 1.06 21.62 21.01
C SER A 91 1.59 20.89 22.26
N ILE A 92 2.74 20.22 22.15
CA ILE A 92 3.35 19.43 23.23
C ILE A 92 3.64 20.29 24.47
N ARG A 93 4.15 21.51 24.25
CA ARG A 93 4.57 22.38 25.35
C ARG A 93 3.38 22.92 26.13
N GLU A 94 2.31 23.23 25.44
CA GLU A 94 1.06 23.77 25.99
C GLU A 94 0.26 22.68 26.73
N SER A 95 0.38 21.42 26.30
CA SER A 95 -0.28 20.27 26.93
C SER A 95 0.41 19.80 28.23
N GLY A 96 1.69 20.15 28.41
CA GLY A 96 2.46 19.84 29.61
C GLY A 96 2.58 18.35 29.91
N TRP A 97 2.84 18.02 31.18
CA TRP A 97 3.04 16.64 31.65
C TRP A 97 1.79 15.76 31.53
N VAL A 98 0.60 16.34 31.68
CA VAL A 98 -0.67 15.59 31.57
C VAL A 98 -0.85 15.08 30.13
N GLY A 99 -0.71 15.96 29.14
CA GLY A 99 -0.80 15.55 27.74
C GLY A 99 0.30 14.56 27.34
N PHE A 100 1.50 14.66 27.91
CA PHE A 100 2.55 13.66 27.69
C PHE A 100 2.16 12.28 28.20
N VAL A 101 1.60 12.19 29.41
CA VAL A 101 1.13 10.91 29.98
C VAL A 101 -0.01 10.33 29.15
N GLU A 102 -0.96 11.16 28.72
CA GLU A 102 -2.06 10.74 27.83
C GLU A 102 -1.53 10.19 26.50
N ALA A 103 -0.61 10.89 25.84
CA ALA A 103 0.03 10.43 24.61
C ALA A 103 0.83 9.14 24.81
N ALA A 104 1.54 8.99 25.93
CA ALA A 104 2.29 7.79 26.25
C ALA A 104 1.36 6.57 26.43
N ILE A 105 0.25 6.73 27.16
CA ILE A 105 -0.76 5.68 27.33
C ILE A 105 -1.38 5.32 25.98
N PHE A 106 -1.70 6.32 25.17
CA PHE A 106 -2.28 6.12 23.85
C PHE A 106 -1.34 5.34 22.91
N ILE A 107 -0.05 5.68 22.90
CA ILE A 107 0.97 4.92 22.14
C ILE A 107 1.09 3.48 22.66
N LEU A 108 1.02 3.26 23.98
CA LEU A 108 1.05 1.92 24.56
C LEU A 108 -0.16 1.07 24.13
N VAL A 109 -1.35 1.67 24.06
CA VAL A 109 -2.55 1.00 23.56
C VAL A 109 -2.39 0.63 22.08
N LEU A 110 -1.86 1.53 21.25
CA LEU A 110 -1.54 1.23 19.85
C LEU A 110 -0.55 0.09 19.71
N LEU A 111 0.51 0.10 20.52
CA LEU A 111 1.52 -0.95 20.53
C LEU A 111 0.90 -2.30 20.94
N ALA A 112 0.03 -2.31 21.95
CA ALA A 112 -0.68 -3.51 22.37
C ALA A 112 -1.59 -4.06 21.26
N GLY A 113 -2.32 -3.19 20.56
CA GLY A 113 -3.14 -3.56 19.39
C GLY A 113 -2.30 -4.15 18.25
N LEU A 114 -1.15 -3.54 17.96
CA LEU A 114 -0.20 -4.04 16.96
C LEU A 114 0.36 -5.43 17.36
N VAL A 115 0.79 -5.59 18.60
CA VAL A 115 1.30 -6.87 19.12
C VAL A 115 0.23 -7.94 19.02
N TYR A 116 -1.01 -7.65 19.42
CA TYR A 116 -2.14 -8.58 19.32
C TYR A 116 -2.35 -9.05 17.87
N LEU A 117 -2.30 -8.12 16.91
CA LEU A 117 -2.50 -8.44 15.50
C LEU A 117 -1.38 -9.31 14.92
N VAL A 118 -0.13 -9.02 15.29
CA VAL A 118 1.03 -9.85 14.93
C VAL A 118 0.86 -11.26 15.51
N ARG A 119 0.38 -11.39 16.75
CA ARG A 119 0.14 -12.69 17.41
C ARG A 119 -1.00 -13.49 16.77
N ILE A 120 -1.98 -12.84 16.16
CA ILE A 120 -3.06 -13.50 15.40
C ILE A 120 -2.57 -14.04 14.05
N GLY A 121 -1.37 -13.67 13.60
CA GLY A 121 -0.86 -14.06 12.29
C GLY A 121 -1.62 -13.39 11.15
N ALA A 122 -2.31 -12.27 11.41
CA ALA A 122 -2.93 -11.45 10.37
C ALA A 122 -1.88 -10.90 9.38
N LEU A 123 -0.62 -10.80 9.84
CA LEU A 123 0.54 -10.40 9.06
C LEU A 123 1.32 -11.58 8.45
N ASP A 124 0.90 -12.83 8.69
CA ASP A 124 1.61 -13.98 8.13
C ASP A 124 1.15 -14.25 6.69
N TRP A 125 2.03 -13.92 5.74
CA TRP A 125 1.80 -14.15 4.32
C TRP A 125 2.10 -15.59 3.86
N THR A 126 2.52 -16.50 4.74
CA THR A 126 2.85 -17.86 4.34
C THR A 126 1.62 -18.58 3.76
N PRO A 127 1.69 -19.07 2.50
CA PRO A 127 0.63 -19.88 1.93
C PRO A 127 0.53 -21.20 2.70
N ALA A 128 -0.67 -21.59 3.15
CA ALA A 128 -0.90 -22.87 3.84
C ALA A 128 -0.37 -24.10 3.06
N ARG A 129 -0.24 -23.99 1.73
CA ARG A 129 0.31 -25.04 0.86
C ARG A 129 1.82 -25.23 1.00
N SER A 130 2.57 -24.17 1.34
CA SER A 130 4.03 -24.25 1.56
C SER A 130 4.36 -25.02 2.83
N GLN A 131 3.58 -24.82 3.91
CA GLN A 131 3.81 -25.53 5.17
C GLN A 131 3.54 -27.03 5.07
N ARG A 132 2.55 -27.45 4.28
CA ARG A 132 2.26 -28.89 4.07
C ARG A 132 3.37 -29.62 3.30
N LYS A 133 4.09 -28.91 2.41
CA LYS A 133 5.22 -29.46 1.63
C LYS A 133 6.50 -29.60 2.46
N LEU A 134 6.70 -28.70 3.44
CA LEU A 134 7.82 -28.77 4.40
C LEU A 134 7.58 -29.81 5.50
N ALA A 135 6.33 -30.06 5.88
CA ALA A 135 5.98 -31.05 6.91
C ALA A 135 6.00 -32.51 6.41
N ASN A 136 5.90 -32.74 5.09
CA ASN A 136 5.99 -34.08 4.50
C ASN A 136 6.86 -34.09 3.23
N PRO A 137 8.20 -34.01 3.37
CA PRO A 137 9.13 -34.11 2.24
C PRO A 137 9.24 -35.54 1.70
N GLU A 138 8.89 -36.56 2.50
CA GLU A 138 9.05 -37.97 2.17
C GLU A 138 8.15 -38.39 0.99
N ASN A 139 6.90 -37.93 0.96
CA ASN A 139 5.93 -38.34 -0.05
C ASN A 139 6.23 -37.81 -1.48
N ASP A 140 6.92 -36.68 -1.59
CA ASP A 140 7.37 -36.13 -2.89
C ASP A 140 8.57 -36.91 -3.45
N SER A 141 9.43 -37.47 -2.58
CA SER A 141 10.60 -38.24 -2.98
C SER A 141 10.25 -39.66 -3.46
N ILE A 142 9.23 -40.29 -2.86
CA ILE A 142 8.76 -41.63 -3.25
C ILE A 142 7.97 -41.57 -4.57
N THR A 143 7.16 -40.52 -4.77
CA THR A 143 6.38 -40.35 -6.01
C THR A 143 7.27 -40.15 -7.25
N ASN A 144 8.40 -39.44 -7.13
CA ASN A 144 9.33 -39.22 -8.25
C ASN A 144 10.27 -40.40 -8.54
N ARG A 145 10.39 -41.39 -7.64
CA ARG A 145 11.23 -42.59 -7.88
C ARG A 145 10.57 -43.64 -8.76
N HIS A 146 9.26 -43.59 -8.94
CA HIS A 146 8.50 -44.60 -9.70
C HIS A 146 8.15 -44.17 -11.14
N THR A 147 8.59 -42.98 -11.57
CA THR A 147 8.29 -42.41 -12.90
C THR A 147 9.53 -42.26 -13.80
N GLN A 148 10.62 -42.99 -13.52
CA GLN A 148 11.69 -43.25 -14.50
C GLN A 148 11.56 -44.66 -15.07
#